data_AF-A0A941HIL9-F1
#
_entry.id   AF-A0A941HIL9-F1
#
_cell.length_a   1.000
_cell.length_b   1.000
_cell.length_c   1.000
_cell.angle_alpha   90.00
_cell.angle_beta   90.00
_cell.angle_gamma   90.00
#
_symmetry.space_group_name_H-M   'P 1'
#
loop_
_entity.id
_entity.type
_entity.pdbx_description
1 polymer ?
#
loop_
_entity_poly.entity_id
_entity_poly.type
_entity_poly.pdbx_seq_one_letter_code
_entity_poly.pdbx_strand_id
1 'polypeptide(L)'
;MKKFKLVQSLILIILTLAFTSCSSDDDNGPVPPTVRDIPLTISKGFTETLGQDINAFDVDVSLASSGITYNTTTDEFEGTGTILILDFHSSTSTLAEGTYTYEDYTETRGPLKFDGDVESTDGESFSIEAGTVTVSAVGQETKIEYDLILDSDTAAQSNDAITKGSFQGELVVIQ
;
A
#
# COMPACT_ATOMS: atom_id res chain seq x y z
N MET A 1 -38.53 -45.10 -79.83
CA MET A 1 -37.29 -44.60 -80.50
C MET A 1 -36.10 -44.79 -79.54
N LYS A 2 -34.86 -44.70 -80.05
CA LYS A 2 -33.52 -44.74 -79.40
C LYS A 2 -33.50 -44.58 -77.86
N LYS A 3 -32.97 -45.52 -77.05
CA LYS A 3 -31.55 -45.92 -76.81
C LYS A 3 -30.67 -44.87 -76.08
N PHE A 4 -30.43 -45.12 -74.78
CA PHE A 4 -29.13 -45.36 -74.09
C PHE A 4 -27.93 -44.35 -74.17
N LYS A 5 -27.22 -44.25 -73.01
CA LYS A 5 -25.90 -43.60 -72.72
C LYS A 5 -25.95 -42.05 -72.63
N LEU A 6 -25.11 -41.30 -71.91
CA LEU A 6 -23.86 -41.49 -71.12
C LEU A 6 -24.15 -41.36 -69.58
N VAL A 7 -23.31 -41.66 -68.56
CA VAL A 7 -21.91 -42.16 -68.37
C VAL A 7 -20.76 -41.12 -68.39
N GLN A 8 -19.83 -41.14 -67.40
CA GLN A 8 -18.70 -40.20 -67.11
C GLN A 8 -19.10 -38.95 -66.30
N SER A 9 -18.38 -38.45 -65.27
CA SER A 9 -17.13 -38.84 -64.54
C SER A 9 -17.28 -38.37 -63.07
N LEU A 10 -16.80 -39.06 -62.02
CA LEU A 10 -15.42 -39.12 -61.47
C LEU A 10 -14.81 -37.75 -61.09
N ILE A 11 -14.11 -37.70 -59.93
CA ILE A 11 -13.27 -36.58 -59.37
C ILE A 11 -14.09 -35.48 -58.64
N LEU A 12 -13.75 -34.90 -57.47
CA LEU A 12 -12.84 -35.17 -56.31
C LEU A 12 -13.09 -34.02 -55.26
N ILE A 13 -12.44 -34.04 -54.09
CA ILE A 13 -12.25 -32.89 -53.14
C ILE A 13 -13.52 -32.53 -52.33
N ILE A 14 -13.71 -32.95 -51.07
CA ILE A 14 -12.96 -32.70 -49.80
C ILE A 14 -12.93 -31.21 -49.39
N LEU A 15 -13.48 -30.92 -48.20
CA LEU A 15 -13.42 -29.64 -47.46
C LEU A 15 -13.86 -28.38 -48.21
N THR A 16 -15.01 -27.84 -47.81
CA THR A 16 -15.15 -26.39 -47.66
C THR A 16 -15.72 -26.01 -46.28
N LEU A 17 -14.81 -25.53 -45.45
CA LEU A 17 -14.92 -24.24 -44.77
C LEU A 17 -16.17 -23.96 -43.90
N ALA A 18 -16.25 -24.67 -42.78
CA ALA A 18 -16.72 -24.02 -41.56
C ALA A 18 -15.62 -23.09 -41.02
N PHE A 19 -15.44 -21.92 -41.64
CA PHE A 19 -14.75 -20.81 -40.98
C PHE A 19 -15.65 -20.28 -39.87
N THR A 20 -15.62 -20.93 -38.72
CA THR A 20 -15.96 -20.28 -37.46
C THR A 20 -14.91 -19.19 -37.23
N SER A 21 -15.13 -18.03 -37.83
CA SER A 21 -14.47 -16.79 -37.43
C SER A 21 -14.99 -16.41 -36.05
N CYS A 22 -14.57 -17.15 -35.02
CA CYS A 22 -14.17 -16.46 -33.82
C CYS A 22 -13.06 -15.52 -34.29
N SER A 23 -13.36 -14.22 -34.34
CA SER A 23 -12.32 -13.26 -34.08
C SER A 23 -11.66 -13.72 -32.79
N SER A 24 -10.36 -14.00 -32.86
CA SER A 24 -9.53 -13.74 -31.69
C SER A 24 -9.61 -12.23 -31.52
N ASP A 25 -10.61 -11.76 -30.76
CA ASP A 25 -10.48 -10.48 -30.10
C ASP A 25 -9.27 -10.66 -29.19
N ASP A 26 -8.19 -10.04 -29.63
CA ASP A 26 -6.92 -9.97 -28.92
C ASP A 26 -7.18 -9.00 -27.76
N ASP A 27 -7.88 -9.49 -26.73
CA ASP A 27 -8.26 -8.80 -25.49
C ASP A 27 -7.02 -8.48 -24.62
N ASN A 28 -5.91 -8.12 -25.26
CA ASN A 28 -4.78 -7.38 -24.69
C ASN A 28 -5.17 -5.91 -24.48
N GLY A 29 -6.34 -5.68 -23.87
CA GLY A 29 -6.57 -4.45 -23.14
C GLY A 29 -5.53 -4.34 -22.01
N PRO A 30 -5.21 -3.13 -21.53
CA PRO A 30 -4.32 -2.98 -20.39
C PRO A 30 -4.86 -3.81 -19.22
N VAL A 31 -4.06 -4.79 -18.76
CA VAL A 31 -4.35 -5.47 -17.50
C VAL A 31 -4.39 -4.38 -16.43
N PRO A 32 -5.49 -4.21 -15.68
CA PRO A 32 -5.53 -3.20 -14.62
C PRO A 32 -4.38 -3.44 -13.65
N PRO A 33 -3.67 -2.38 -13.19
CA PRO A 33 -2.64 -2.55 -12.17
C PRO A 33 -3.26 -3.27 -10.97
N THR A 34 -2.60 -4.35 -10.53
CA THR A 34 -3.13 -5.15 -9.43
C THR A 34 -2.75 -4.47 -8.13
N VAL A 35 -3.63 -3.58 -7.67
CA VAL A 35 -3.46 -2.87 -6.39
C VAL A 35 -3.34 -3.88 -5.27
N ARG A 36 -2.23 -3.82 -4.51
CA ARG A 36 -1.93 -4.74 -3.42
C ARG A 36 -2.44 -4.17 -2.10
N ASP A 37 -3.38 -4.85 -1.45
CA ASP A 37 -3.79 -4.51 -0.08
C ASP A 37 -2.77 -5.06 0.94
N ILE A 38 -2.32 -4.20 1.86
CA ILE A 38 -1.34 -4.50 2.90
C ILE A 38 -1.96 -4.21 4.27
N PRO A 39 -2.68 -5.18 4.88
CA PRO A 39 -3.27 -5.00 6.20
C PRO A 39 -2.19 -5.00 7.29
N LEU A 40 -2.14 -3.95 8.11
CA LEU A 40 -1.19 -3.85 9.24
C LEU A 40 -1.87 -4.26 10.54
N THR A 41 -1.15 -4.99 11.41
CA THR A 41 -1.61 -5.30 12.77
C THR A 41 -0.99 -4.33 13.76
N ILE A 42 -1.63 -3.19 13.98
CA ILE A 42 -1.18 -2.15 14.91
C ILE A 42 -1.82 -2.35 16.30
N SER A 43 -1.04 -2.13 17.36
CA SER A 43 -1.50 -2.25 18.76
C SER A 43 -0.84 -1.29 19.75
N LYS A 44 0.20 -0.57 19.33
CA LYS A 44 0.94 0.42 20.13
C LYS A 44 1.04 1.71 19.33
N GLY A 45 1.09 2.84 20.02
CA GLY A 45 1.37 4.14 19.44
C GLY A 45 2.40 4.90 20.27
N PHE A 46 3.33 5.54 19.60
CA PHE A 46 4.39 6.37 20.16
C PHE A 46 4.35 7.73 19.48
N THR A 47 4.81 8.78 20.14
CA THR A 47 4.89 10.12 19.54
C THR A 47 6.10 10.90 20.04
N GLU A 48 6.69 11.68 19.15
CA GLU A 48 7.81 12.58 19.40
C GLU A 48 7.42 14.00 18.95
N THR A 49 8.11 15.03 19.41
CA THR A 49 7.90 16.40 18.93
C THR A 49 9.24 17.02 18.62
N LEU A 50 9.59 16.98 17.33
CA LEU A 50 10.88 17.38 16.77
C LEU A 50 11.09 18.90 16.79
N GLY A 51 10.01 19.67 16.91
CA GLY A 51 10.09 21.11 17.18
C GLY A 51 8.93 21.90 16.58
N GLN A 52 9.24 23.11 16.11
CA GLN A 52 8.30 23.99 15.41
C GLN A 52 8.94 24.46 14.10
N ASP A 53 8.29 24.20 12.97
CA ASP A 53 8.62 24.79 11.68
C ASP A 53 7.60 25.86 11.28
N ILE A 54 8.08 27.08 11.06
CA ILE A 54 7.37 28.31 10.68
C ILE A 54 6.02 28.55 11.40
N ASN A 55 4.96 27.82 11.05
CA ASN A 55 3.59 27.94 11.56
C ASN A 55 2.98 26.64 12.13
N ALA A 56 3.72 25.53 12.14
CA ALA A 56 3.28 24.21 12.62
C ALA A 56 4.32 23.60 13.57
N PHE A 57 3.91 22.58 14.33
CA PHE A 57 4.81 21.73 15.10
C PHE A 57 5.10 20.46 14.34
N ASP A 58 6.36 20.05 14.36
CA ASP A 58 6.85 18.82 13.74
C ASP A 58 6.65 17.69 14.75
N VAL A 59 5.74 16.76 14.44
CA VAL A 59 5.27 15.71 15.37
C VAL A 59 5.31 14.37 14.66
N ASP A 60 6.26 13.53 15.06
CA ASP A 60 6.31 12.15 14.61
C ASP A 60 5.37 11.27 15.44
N VAL A 61 4.76 10.30 14.75
CA VAL A 61 3.95 9.24 15.35
C VAL A 61 4.39 7.91 14.78
N SER A 62 4.79 6.99 15.66
CA SER A 62 5.08 5.61 15.30
C SER A 62 3.97 4.68 15.80
N LEU A 63 3.28 4.04 14.87
CA LEU A 63 2.23 3.07 15.10
C LEU A 63 2.79 1.65 14.93
N ALA A 64 2.85 0.86 15.99
CA ALA A 64 3.58 -0.41 15.96
C ALA A 64 2.75 -1.64 16.32
N SER A 65 3.17 -2.79 15.80
CA SER A 65 2.64 -4.10 16.17
C SER A 65 3.03 -4.52 17.60
N SER A 66 2.42 -5.58 18.10
CA SER A 66 2.61 -5.99 19.50
C SER A 66 4.04 -6.49 19.81
N GLY A 67 4.77 -6.94 18.79
CA GLY A 67 6.14 -7.45 18.90
C GLY A 67 7.23 -6.38 18.92
N ILE A 68 6.90 -5.12 18.58
CA ILE A 68 7.82 -3.98 18.58
C ILE A 68 7.81 -3.25 19.92
N THR A 69 8.99 -2.86 20.42
CA THR A 69 9.18 -2.01 21.60
C THR A 69 10.12 -0.85 21.26
N TYR A 70 10.05 0.24 22.02
CA TYR A 70 11.00 1.35 21.93
C TYR A 70 11.95 1.28 23.14
N ASN A 71 13.25 1.34 22.90
CA ASN A 71 14.28 1.29 23.94
C ASN A 71 14.79 2.71 24.24
N THR A 72 14.33 3.28 25.36
CA THR A 72 14.71 4.62 25.86
C THR A 72 16.16 4.74 26.37
N THR A 73 17.05 3.81 25.99
CA THR A 73 18.48 3.81 26.32
C THR A 73 19.35 3.94 25.06
N THR A 74 18.83 3.46 23.93
CA THR A 74 19.43 3.55 22.59
C THR A 74 18.66 4.51 21.67
N ASP A 75 17.45 4.89 22.07
CA ASP A 75 16.48 5.71 21.33
C ASP A 75 16.07 5.06 19.98
N GLU A 76 15.98 3.72 20.01
CA GLU A 76 15.70 2.87 18.84
C GLU A 76 14.48 1.95 19.06
N PHE A 77 13.82 1.57 17.97
CA PHE A 77 12.80 0.52 17.97
C PHE A 77 13.44 -0.86 17.83
N GLU A 78 13.00 -1.81 18.67
CA GLU A 78 13.52 -3.17 18.77
C GLU A 78 12.39 -4.21 18.63
N GLY A 79 12.73 -5.42 18.20
CA GLY A 79 11.83 -6.58 18.13
C GLY A 79 11.27 -6.83 16.73
N THR A 80 10.30 -7.75 16.63
CA THR A 80 9.77 -8.25 15.35
C THR A 80 8.33 -7.82 15.07
N GLY A 81 8.07 -7.24 13.91
CA GLY A 81 6.75 -6.94 13.35
C GLY A 81 6.61 -5.49 12.85
N THR A 82 5.45 -5.15 12.28
CA THR A 82 5.20 -3.86 11.59
C THR A 82 5.42 -2.61 12.44
N ILE A 83 5.95 -1.54 11.81
CA ILE A 83 5.94 -0.16 12.32
C ILE A 83 5.58 0.88 11.22
N LEU A 84 4.46 1.58 11.42
CA LEU A 84 3.98 2.69 10.60
C LEU A 84 4.43 4.03 11.19
N ILE A 85 5.43 4.65 10.55
CA ILE A 85 5.92 5.99 10.90
C ILE A 85 5.13 7.02 10.09
N LEU A 86 4.64 8.06 10.77
CA LEU A 86 3.85 9.13 10.20
C LEU A 86 4.33 10.47 10.77
N ASP A 87 4.60 11.39 9.87
CA ASP A 87 5.16 12.71 10.14
C ASP A 87 4.05 13.77 9.97
N PHE A 88 3.84 14.60 11.00
CA PHE A 88 2.71 15.53 11.05
C PHE A 88 3.14 16.98 11.32
N HIS A 89 2.75 17.87 10.42
CA HIS A 89 2.63 19.30 10.70
C HIS A 89 1.39 19.61 11.56
N SER A 90 1.55 19.54 12.88
CA SER A 90 0.47 19.79 13.85
C SER A 90 0.23 21.27 14.12
N SER A 91 -1.02 21.65 14.44
CA SER A 91 -1.38 23.01 14.86
C SER A 91 -1.09 23.30 16.35
N THR A 92 -0.69 22.28 17.10
CA THR A 92 -0.33 22.34 18.53
C THR A 92 0.97 21.59 18.78
N SER A 93 1.64 21.83 19.91
CA SER A 93 2.90 21.15 20.31
C SER A 93 2.75 19.66 20.68
N THR A 94 1.67 19.05 20.23
CA THR A 94 1.28 17.64 20.31
C THR A 94 0.42 17.36 19.08
N LEU A 95 0.22 16.10 18.70
CA LEU A 95 -0.69 15.75 17.62
C LEU A 95 -2.09 16.33 17.86
N ALA A 96 -2.60 17.11 16.90
CA ALA A 96 -3.92 17.73 16.97
C ALA A 96 -4.99 16.82 16.36
N GLU A 97 -6.24 16.98 16.79
CA GLU A 97 -7.38 16.36 16.10
C GLU A 97 -7.63 17.02 14.74
N GLY A 98 -7.92 16.22 13.71
CA GLY A 98 -8.15 16.70 12.36
C GLY A 98 -7.93 15.63 11.29
N THR A 99 -8.15 15.99 10.03
CA THR A 99 -7.77 15.16 8.87
C THR A 99 -6.56 15.76 8.20
N TYR A 100 -5.48 14.99 8.20
CA TYR A 100 -4.24 15.26 7.51
C TYR A 100 -4.27 14.59 6.13
N THR A 101 -3.65 15.24 5.15
CA THR A 101 -3.46 14.72 3.79
C THR A 101 -1.97 14.68 3.52
N TYR A 102 -1.50 13.65 2.82
CA TYR A 102 -0.12 13.54 2.40
C TYR A 102 0.32 14.77 1.57
N GLU A 103 1.54 15.24 1.82
CA GLU A 103 2.24 16.28 1.06
C GLU A 103 3.66 15.78 0.78
N ASP A 104 4.07 15.77 -0.48
CA ASP A 104 5.42 15.40 -0.92
C ASP A 104 6.39 16.52 -0.52
N TYR A 105 7.20 16.26 0.51
CA TYR A 105 8.34 17.12 0.88
C TYR A 105 9.59 16.61 0.18
N THR A 106 10.24 17.50 -0.57
CA THR A 106 11.46 17.19 -1.35
C THR A 106 12.72 16.92 -0.50
N GLU A 107 12.58 16.80 0.82
CA GLU A 107 13.63 16.33 1.73
C GLU A 107 13.26 14.94 2.24
N THR A 108 14.20 14.00 2.10
CA THR A 108 14.00 12.56 2.32
C THR A 108 13.60 12.22 3.76
N ARG A 109 12.30 12.21 4.02
CA ARG A 109 11.68 11.66 5.24
C ARG A 109 11.42 10.15 5.03
N GLY A 110 11.63 9.37 6.10
CA GLY A 110 12.01 7.96 5.99
C GLY A 110 10.89 6.99 5.54
N PRO A 111 11.26 5.82 4.98
CA PRO A 111 10.29 4.81 4.55
C PRO A 111 9.59 4.11 5.73
N LEU A 112 8.41 3.56 5.43
CA LEU A 112 7.63 2.65 6.27
C LEU A 112 8.47 1.44 6.68
N LYS A 113 8.53 1.09 7.98
CA LYS A 113 9.36 -0.04 8.45
C LYS A 113 8.57 -1.33 8.77
N PHE A 114 9.26 -2.45 8.58
CA PHE A 114 8.72 -3.66 7.95
C PHE A 114 7.96 -4.60 8.90
N ASP A 115 7.27 -5.61 8.34
CA ASP A 115 7.01 -6.88 9.04
C ASP A 115 8.28 -7.75 9.05
N GLY A 116 9.12 -7.54 10.06
CA GLY A 116 10.44 -8.15 10.22
C GLY A 116 11.06 -7.77 11.56
N ASP A 117 12.27 -8.25 11.87
CA ASP A 117 13.06 -7.76 13.02
C ASP A 117 13.57 -6.35 12.68
N VAL A 118 13.31 -5.34 13.52
CA VAL A 118 13.72 -3.95 13.23
C VAL A 118 15.25 -3.80 13.20
N GLU A 119 15.99 -4.68 13.89
CA GLU A 119 17.46 -4.75 13.86
C GLU A 119 18.01 -5.55 12.66
N SER A 120 17.18 -6.33 11.95
CA SER A 120 17.58 -7.13 10.78
C SER A 120 16.98 -6.60 9.47
N THR A 121 17.68 -6.75 8.36
CA THR A 121 17.22 -6.21 7.05
C THR A 121 16.21 -7.13 6.34
N ASP A 122 15.44 -7.94 7.09
CA ASP A 122 14.65 -9.05 6.55
C ASP A 122 13.13 -8.74 6.53
N GLY A 123 12.61 -8.24 5.39
CA GLY A 123 11.17 -8.01 5.15
C GLY A 123 10.89 -7.17 3.90
N GLU A 124 9.77 -6.43 3.86
CA GLU A 124 9.37 -5.54 2.74
C GLU A 124 9.25 -4.05 3.16
N SER A 125 9.83 -3.15 2.35
CA SER A 125 9.79 -1.69 2.50
C SER A 125 8.70 -1.05 1.67
N PHE A 126 8.16 0.06 2.16
CA PHE A 126 7.32 0.96 1.36
C PHE A 126 7.60 2.43 1.67
N SER A 127 7.39 3.30 0.69
CA SER A 127 7.28 4.75 0.91
C SER A 127 5.81 5.17 0.82
N ILE A 128 5.39 6.16 1.60
CA ILE A 128 4.03 6.73 1.49
C ILE A 128 4.08 7.76 0.36
N GLU A 129 3.24 7.58 -0.66
CA GLU A 129 3.18 8.43 -1.86
C GLU A 129 1.89 9.26 -1.94
N ALA A 130 0.85 8.85 -1.22
CA ALA A 130 -0.39 9.61 -1.06
C ALA A 130 -1.20 9.05 0.10
N GLY A 131 -2.25 9.77 0.52
CA GLY A 131 -3.23 9.26 1.45
C GLY A 131 -3.80 10.32 2.37
N THR A 132 -4.60 9.86 3.33
CA THR A 132 -5.15 10.67 4.40
C THR A 132 -5.05 9.95 5.75
N VAL A 133 -4.85 10.73 6.81
CA VAL A 133 -4.90 10.25 8.19
C VAL A 133 -5.85 11.13 8.98
N THR A 134 -6.82 10.54 9.66
CA THR A 134 -7.75 11.25 10.55
C THR A 134 -7.42 10.93 11.99
N VAL A 135 -7.13 11.98 12.78
CA VAL A 135 -6.86 11.93 14.21
C VAL A 135 -8.08 12.45 14.96
N SER A 136 -8.52 11.71 15.97
CA SER A 136 -9.66 12.10 16.83
C SER A 136 -9.49 11.58 18.25
N ALA A 137 -10.12 12.22 19.23
CA ALA A 137 -10.14 11.78 20.62
C ALA A 137 -11.31 10.83 20.89
N VAL A 138 -11.02 9.67 21.51
CA VAL A 138 -12.03 8.71 21.99
C VAL A 138 -11.88 8.59 23.52
N GLY A 139 -12.57 9.48 24.23
CA GLY A 139 -12.48 9.57 25.69
C GLY A 139 -11.16 10.19 26.13
N GLN A 140 -10.19 9.35 26.53
CA GLN A 140 -8.81 9.76 26.83
C GLN A 140 -7.78 9.14 25.87
N GLU A 141 -8.23 8.32 24.91
CA GLU A 141 -7.39 7.66 23.93
C GLU A 141 -7.36 8.47 22.62
N THR A 142 -6.24 8.42 21.91
CA THR A 142 -6.14 8.92 20.54
C THR A 142 -6.57 7.81 19.59
N LYS A 143 -7.46 8.13 18.65
CA LYS A 143 -7.80 7.27 17.51
C LYS A 143 -7.20 7.87 16.24
N ILE A 144 -6.45 7.04 15.52
CA ILE A 144 -5.82 7.38 14.24
C ILE A 144 -6.36 6.42 13.19
N GLU A 145 -7.06 6.94 12.18
CA GLU A 145 -7.58 6.17 11.04
C GLU A 145 -6.80 6.58 9.78
N TYR A 146 -6.26 5.61 9.04
CA TYR A 146 -5.40 5.88 7.89
C TYR A 146 -5.88 5.14 6.63
N ASP A 147 -5.72 5.80 5.50
CA ASP A 147 -5.94 5.29 4.15
C ASP A 147 -4.80 5.81 3.27
N LEU A 148 -3.80 4.96 3.02
CA LEU A 148 -2.51 5.33 2.44
C LEU A 148 -2.25 4.56 1.15
N ILE A 149 -1.59 5.23 0.20
CA ILE A 149 -1.01 4.65 -1.00
C ILE A 149 0.50 4.54 -0.77
N LEU A 150 1.04 3.38 -1.14
CA LEU A 150 2.39 2.93 -0.87
C LEU A 150 3.09 2.56 -2.18
N ASP A 151 4.33 3.04 -2.39
CA ASP A 151 5.24 2.49 -3.41
C ASP A 151 6.25 1.52 -2.76
N SER A 152 6.66 0.50 -3.50
CA SER A 152 7.63 -0.50 -3.06
C SER A 152 9.02 -0.11 -3.57
N ASP A 153 9.98 0.05 -2.66
CA ASP A 153 11.41 0.26 -3.00
C ASP A 153 12.01 -0.86 -3.88
N THR A 154 11.33 -2.02 -4.00
CA THR A 154 11.77 -3.09 -4.89
C THR A 154 11.34 -2.83 -6.33
N ALA A 155 12.30 -2.46 -7.18
CA ALA A 155 12.15 -2.15 -8.61
C ALA A 155 11.61 -3.31 -9.51
N ALA A 156 11.12 -4.40 -8.92
CA ALA A 156 10.59 -5.56 -9.62
C ALA A 156 9.06 -5.52 -9.81
N GLN A 157 8.31 -4.75 -9.01
CA GLN A 157 6.84 -4.66 -9.11
C GLN A 157 6.33 -3.26 -8.74
N SER A 158 6.11 -2.42 -9.75
CA SER A 158 5.35 -1.16 -9.63
C SER A 158 3.85 -1.45 -9.56
N ASN A 159 3.42 -2.13 -8.48
CA ASN A 159 2.03 -2.32 -8.15
C ASN A 159 1.71 -1.37 -7.01
N ASP A 160 0.89 -0.34 -7.27
CA ASP A 160 0.36 0.56 -6.24
C ASP A 160 -0.11 -0.29 -5.05
N ALA A 161 0.56 -0.18 -3.91
CA ALA A 161 0.12 -0.82 -2.69
C ALA A 161 -0.79 0.15 -1.94
N ILE A 162 -1.73 -0.39 -1.16
CA ILE A 162 -2.56 0.39 -0.27
C ILE A 162 -2.52 -0.22 1.12
N THR A 163 -2.63 0.63 2.14
CA THR A 163 -2.94 0.17 3.49
C THR A 163 -4.03 1.01 4.11
N LYS A 164 -5.01 0.33 4.71
CA LYS A 164 -6.12 0.96 5.43
C LYS A 164 -6.24 0.33 6.81
N GLY A 165 -6.45 1.15 7.83
CA GLY A 165 -6.57 0.64 9.18
C GLY A 165 -6.82 1.73 10.23
N SER A 166 -6.78 1.31 11.49
CA SER A 166 -6.96 2.22 12.61
C SER A 166 -6.19 1.78 13.84
N PHE A 167 -5.56 2.73 14.52
CA PHE A 167 -5.10 2.60 15.90
C PHE A 167 -6.09 3.30 16.83
N GLN A 168 -6.29 2.75 18.03
CA GLN A 168 -6.90 3.46 19.15
C GLN A 168 -6.15 3.11 20.44
N GLY A 169 -5.67 4.13 21.17
CA GLY A 169 -4.96 3.96 22.43
C GLY A 169 -4.26 5.22 22.90
N GLU A 170 -3.47 5.11 23.96
CA GLU A 170 -2.55 6.16 24.40
C GLU A 170 -1.33 6.23 23.47
N LEU A 171 -0.90 7.44 23.10
CA LEU A 171 0.39 7.65 22.42
C LEU A 171 1.46 7.85 23.49
N VAL A 172 2.41 6.92 23.56
CA VAL A 172 3.54 6.99 24.50
C VAL A 172 4.55 8.02 23.99
N VAL A 173 4.83 9.06 24.78
CA VAL A 173 5.84 10.07 24.41
C VAL A 173 7.24 9.46 24.48
N ILE A 174 7.99 9.60 23.39
CA ILE A 174 9.40 9.19 23.24
C ILE A 174 10.32 10.43 23.08
N GLN A 175 11.63 10.23 22.90
CA GLN A 175 12.67 11.28 22.85
C GLN A 175 13.58 11.11 21.63
#